data_AF-A0A9R0QJE1-F1
#
_entry.id   AF-A0A9R0QJE1-F1
#
_cell.length_a   1.000
_cell.length_b   1.000
_cell.length_c   1.000
_cell.angle_alpha   90.00
_cell.angle_beta   90.00
_cell.angle_gamma   90.00
#
_symmetry.space_group_name_H-M   'P 1'
#
loop_
_entity.id
_entity.type
_entity.pdbx_description
1 polymer ?
#
loop_
_entity_poly.entity_id
_entity_poly.type
_entity_poly.pdbx_seq_one_letter_code
_entity_poly.pdbx_strand_id
1 'polypeptide(L)'
;MRNQCASRTMAPRWWLLILCLAGNELHGRAQLDSRGFINIDCGLQGEESYVNDETKLVYVSDAGFTNSGTPYNISAENYRPWRSRNVRSLRSFPDGVRNCYTLGSLVSGLKYLFRATFLYGNYDGLNKRPATFDLYIGVNFWMVVNMSWWGLDQDNTATVEAIIVVPRDLVQVCLVNTGGGTPFISGLELRPLKMSLYPQAMVP
;
A
#
# COMPACT_ATOMS: atom_id res chain seq x y z
N MET A 1 47.63 -47.02 31.60
CA MET A 1 47.28 -48.46 31.59
C MET A 1 45.91 -48.64 32.22
N ARG A 2 45.14 -49.58 31.67
CA ARG A 2 43.82 -50.10 32.11
C ARG A 2 42.56 -49.38 31.59
N ASN A 3 42.11 -49.93 30.46
CA ASN A 3 40.72 -50.19 30.07
C ASN A 3 39.80 -50.55 31.24
N GLN A 4 38.54 -50.14 31.16
CA GLN A 4 37.39 -51.05 31.26
C GLN A 4 36.14 -50.43 30.64
N CYS A 5 35.33 -51.30 30.04
CA CYS A 5 34.18 -51.05 29.19
C CYS A 5 32.96 -51.72 29.84
N ALA A 6 31.83 -51.02 29.93
CA ALA A 6 30.43 -51.48 30.09
C ALA A 6 29.64 -50.26 30.65
N SER A 7 28.38 -49.99 30.33
CA SER A 7 27.32 -50.77 29.72
C SER A 7 26.40 -49.82 28.93
N ARG A 8 25.80 -50.36 27.88
CA ARG A 8 24.87 -49.66 26.98
C ARG A 8 23.55 -49.36 27.70
N THR A 9 23.10 -48.12 27.64
CA THR A 9 21.66 -47.80 27.66
C THR A 9 21.35 -47.02 26.38
N MET A 10 20.54 -47.66 25.53
CA MET A 10 20.13 -47.17 24.23
C MET A 10 18.94 -46.23 24.45
N ALA A 11 19.20 -44.93 24.61
CA ALA A 11 18.14 -43.93 24.55
C ALA A 11 17.71 -43.74 23.08
N PRO A 12 16.42 -43.72 22.76
CA PRO A 12 15.98 -43.55 21.38
C PRO A 12 16.33 -42.13 20.94
N ARG A 13 17.19 -42.02 19.92
CA ARG A 13 17.50 -40.78 19.22
C ARG A 13 16.22 -40.33 18.52
N TRP A 14 15.40 -39.56 19.24
CA TRP A 14 14.27 -38.88 18.66
C TRP A 14 14.84 -37.81 17.73
N TRP A 15 14.84 -38.10 16.43
CA TRP A 15 15.17 -37.14 15.40
C TRP A 15 14.19 -35.98 15.51
N LEU A 16 14.62 -34.88 16.14
CA LEU A 16 13.99 -33.58 15.97
C LEU A 16 14.24 -33.16 14.52
N LEU A 17 13.33 -33.58 13.64
CA LEU A 17 13.12 -32.91 12.36
C LEU A 17 12.65 -31.51 12.71
N ILE A 18 13.58 -30.56 12.76
CA ILE A 18 13.24 -29.15 12.67
C ILE A 18 12.69 -28.97 11.26
N LEU A 19 11.37 -29.11 11.15
CA LEU A 19 10.61 -28.60 10.02
C LEU A 19 10.85 -27.10 10.02
N CYS A 20 11.84 -26.65 9.26
CA CYS A 20 11.85 -25.30 8.72
C CYS A 20 10.58 -25.20 7.89
N LEU A 21 9.48 -24.81 8.52
CA LEU A 21 8.40 -24.13 7.83
C LEU A 21 9.07 -22.86 7.32
N ALA A 22 9.63 -22.94 6.12
CA ALA A 22 9.76 -21.78 5.27
C ALA A 22 8.33 -21.30 5.11
N GLY A 23 7.92 -20.39 6.00
CA GLY A 23 6.79 -19.53 5.73
C GLY A 23 7.12 -18.94 4.37
N ASN A 24 6.37 -19.34 3.36
CA ASN A 24 6.31 -18.55 2.15
C ASN A 24 5.72 -17.23 2.61
N GLU A 25 6.58 -16.30 3.01
CA GLU A 25 6.24 -14.90 2.94
C GLU A 25 5.92 -14.69 1.47
N LEU A 26 4.63 -14.70 1.15
CA LEU A 26 4.12 -14.13 -0.08
C LEU A 26 4.44 -12.63 0.02
N HIS A 27 5.71 -12.29 -0.24
CA HIS A 27 6.08 -10.96 -0.65
C HIS A 27 5.30 -10.77 -1.96
N GLY A 28 4.15 -10.11 -1.87
CA GLY A 28 3.37 -9.71 -3.02
C GLY A 28 4.29 -8.90 -3.90
N ARG A 29 4.88 -9.54 -4.92
CA ARG A 29 5.67 -8.82 -5.89
C ARG A 29 4.70 -7.87 -6.56
N ALA A 30 4.96 -6.58 -6.40
CA ALA A 30 4.40 -5.54 -7.25
C ALA A 30 4.65 -5.96 -8.70
N GLN A 31 3.66 -6.59 -9.33
CA GLN A 31 3.79 -7.06 -10.69
C GLN A 31 3.32 -5.90 -11.56
N LEU A 32 4.29 -5.17 -12.11
CA LEU A 32 4.03 -4.15 -13.11
C LEU A 32 3.19 -4.74 -14.24
N ASP A 33 2.17 -4.01 -14.70
CA ASP A 33 1.47 -4.40 -15.92
C ASP A 33 2.41 -4.32 -17.14
N SER A 34 1.92 -4.73 -18.32
CA SER A 34 2.71 -4.70 -19.55
C SER A 34 3.21 -3.30 -19.96
N ARG A 35 2.70 -2.23 -19.35
CA ARG A 35 3.10 -0.83 -19.55
C ARG A 35 3.98 -0.29 -18.41
N GLY A 36 4.32 -1.12 -17.43
CA GLY A 36 5.07 -0.67 -16.26
C GLY A 36 4.19 0.05 -15.23
N PHE A 37 2.86 -0.14 -15.26
CA PHE A 37 1.95 0.51 -14.33
C PHE A 37 1.72 -0.32 -13.07
N ILE A 38 1.46 0.37 -11.96
CA ILE A 38 0.92 -0.23 -10.74
C ILE A 38 -0.40 0.47 -10.44
N ASN A 39 -1.47 -0.28 -10.25
CA ASN A 39 -2.79 0.24 -9.83
C ASN A 39 -3.25 -0.54 -8.61
N ILE A 40 -3.31 0.11 -7.46
CA ILE A 40 -3.67 -0.53 -6.19
C ILE A 40 -5.03 0.02 -5.76
N ASP A 41 -6.00 -0.89 -5.55
CA ASP A 41 -7.25 -0.62 -4.86
C ASP A 41 -7.04 -0.92 -3.37
N CYS A 42 -6.96 0.16 -2.58
CA CYS A 42 -6.60 0.05 -1.17
C CYS A 42 -7.82 -0.40 -0.38
N GLY A 43 -7.67 -1.48 0.40
CA GLY A 43 -8.77 -2.09 1.12
C GLY A 43 -9.73 -2.92 0.26
N LEU A 44 -9.34 -3.31 -0.95
CA LEU A 44 -10.08 -4.27 -1.77
C LEU A 44 -10.27 -5.59 -1.01
N GLN A 45 -11.52 -6.05 -0.93
CA GLN A 45 -11.91 -7.25 -0.19
C GLN A 45 -12.67 -8.22 -1.10
N GLY A 46 -12.47 -9.53 -0.89
CA GLY A 46 -13.19 -10.60 -1.59
C GLY A 46 -12.58 -11.00 -2.95
N GLU A 47 -11.60 -10.26 -3.45
CA GLU A 47 -10.85 -10.60 -4.67
C GLU A 47 -9.41 -10.07 -4.59
N GLU A 48 -8.49 -10.68 -5.32
CA GLU A 48 -7.08 -10.25 -5.36
C GLU A 48 -6.83 -9.16 -6.41
N SER A 49 -7.63 -9.14 -7.49
CA SER A 49 -7.51 -8.17 -8.57
C SER A 49 -8.76 -8.13 -9.45
N TYR A 50 -8.91 -7.06 -10.23
CA TYR A 50 -9.94 -6.93 -11.26
C TYR A 50 -9.45 -6.08 -12.44
N VAL A 51 -10.11 -6.22 -13.59
CA VAL A 51 -9.96 -5.30 -14.72
C VAL A 51 -10.99 -4.20 -14.60
N ASN A 52 -10.55 -2.94 -14.53
CA ASN A 52 -11.45 -1.79 -14.50
C ASN A 52 -12.12 -1.63 -15.87
N ASP A 53 -13.45 -1.62 -15.89
CA ASP A 53 -14.22 -1.64 -17.15
C ASP A 53 -14.04 -0.38 -18.00
N GLU A 54 -13.76 0.76 -17.39
CA GLU A 54 -13.60 2.04 -18.08
C GLU A 54 -12.18 2.19 -18.65
N THR A 55 -11.19 2.01 -17.80
CA THR A 55 -9.77 2.26 -18.13
C THR A 55 -9.05 1.06 -18.73
N LYS A 56 -9.65 -0.14 -18.62
CA LYS A 56 -9.06 -1.44 -18.97
C LYS A 56 -7.75 -1.73 -18.22
N LEU A 57 -7.54 -1.07 -17.08
CA LEU A 57 -6.40 -1.28 -16.19
C LEU A 57 -6.67 -2.43 -15.23
N VAL A 58 -5.65 -3.23 -14.95
CA VAL A 58 -5.70 -4.21 -13.86
C VAL A 58 -5.42 -3.50 -12.55
N TYR A 59 -6.39 -3.54 -11.63
CA TYR A 59 -6.25 -3.11 -10.25
C TYR A 59 -6.04 -4.33 -9.35
N VAL A 60 -5.11 -4.23 -8.41
CA VAL A 60 -4.80 -5.30 -7.44
C VAL A 60 -5.11 -4.84 -6.02
N SER A 61 -5.37 -5.80 -5.13
CA SER A 61 -5.53 -5.55 -3.70
C SER A 61 -4.23 -5.04 -3.08
N ASP A 62 -4.34 -4.21 -2.05
CA ASP A 62 -3.19 -3.69 -1.32
C ASP A 62 -2.54 -4.65 -0.32
N ALA A 63 -3.12 -5.84 -0.11
CA ALA A 63 -2.61 -6.83 0.85
C ALA A 63 -1.13 -7.21 0.61
N GLY A 64 -0.65 -7.13 -0.64
CA GLY A 64 0.75 -7.41 -0.99
C GLY A 64 1.72 -6.24 -0.78
N PHE A 65 1.23 -5.05 -0.42
CA PHE A 65 2.02 -3.81 -0.39
C PHE A 65 2.14 -3.20 1.00
N THR A 66 1.27 -3.58 1.94
CA THR A 66 1.31 -3.13 3.33
C THR A 66 0.87 -4.25 4.26
N ASN A 67 1.45 -4.30 5.46
CA ASN A 67 1.16 -5.30 6.50
C ASN A 67 0.38 -4.72 7.69
N SER A 68 -0.11 -3.49 7.57
CA SER A 68 -0.77 -2.75 8.64
C SER A 68 -2.10 -2.16 8.17
N GLY A 69 -2.85 -1.60 9.12
CA GLY A 69 -4.16 -1.00 8.84
C GLY A 69 -5.27 -2.01 8.58
N THR A 70 -6.49 -1.51 8.50
CA THR A 70 -7.72 -2.30 8.38
C THR A 70 -8.45 -1.91 7.09
N PRO A 71 -8.84 -2.87 6.23
CA PRO A 71 -9.61 -2.59 5.03
C PRO A 71 -11.08 -2.32 5.38
N TYR A 72 -11.69 -1.38 4.67
CA TYR A 72 -13.11 -1.05 4.79
C TYR A 72 -13.74 -0.80 3.43
N ASN A 73 -15.03 -1.13 3.32
CA ASN A 73 -15.88 -0.59 2.26
C ASN A 73 -16.45 0.75 2.71
N ILE A 74 -16.69 1.65 1.76
CA ILE A 74 -17.43 2.88 2.06
C ILE A 74 -18.87 2.55 2.43
N SER A 75 -19.54 3.47 3.15
CA SER A 75 -20.93 3.27 3.52
C SER A 75 -21.85 3.24 2.29
N ALA A 76 -22.91 2.44 2.34
CA ALA A 76 -23.82 2.25 1.22
C ALA A 76 -24.49 3.57 0.75
N GLU A 77 -24.80 4.46 1.70
CA GLU A 77 -25.30 5.82 1.45
C GLU A 77 -24.32 6.70 0.66
N ASN A 78 -23.01 6.42 0.73
CA ASN A 78 -21.95 7.11 0.00
C ASN A 78 -21.51 6.34 -1.24
N TYR A 79 -22.10 5.19 -1.55
CA TYR A 79 -21.83 4.48 -2.78
C TYR A 79 -22.41 5.23 -3.98
N ARG A 80 -21.61 5.38 -5.04
CA ARG A 80 -22.05 5.94 -6.33
C ARG A 80 -21.54 5.05 -7.46
N PRO A 81 -22.42 4.53 -8.34
CA PRO A 81 -22.03 3.55 -9.34
C PRO A 81 -21.12 4.12 -10.44
N TRP A 82 -21.20 5.43 -10.71
CA TRP A 82 -20.34 6.12 -11.69
C TRP A 82 -18.94 6.45 -11.15
N ARG A 83 -18.69 6.30 -9.83
CA ARG A 83 -17.34 6.46 -9.30
C ARG A 83 -16.51 5.25 -9.67
N SER A 84 -15.24 5.54 -9.94
CA SER A 84 -14.24 4.50 -10.17
C SER A 84 -14.26 3.49 -9.03
N ARG A 85 -14.03 2.22 -9.38
CA ARG A 85 -14.12 1.12 -8.43
C ARG A 85 -13.11 1.24 -7.28
N ASN A 86 -11.93 1.79 -7.56
CA ASN A 86 -10.83 1.97 -6.60
C ASN A 86 -11.07 3.04 -5.52
N VAL A 87 -12.26 3.63 -5.46
CA VAL A 87 -12.68 4.49 -4.33
C VAL A 87 -13.90 3.95 -3.60
N ARG A 88 -14.29 2.70 -3.86
CA ARG A 88 -15.39 2.00 -3.15
C ARG A 88 -14.90 1.33 -1.87
N SER A 89 -13.59 1.15 -1.76
CA SER A 89 -12.86 0.67 -0.60
C SER A 89 -11.79 1.67 -0.18
N LEU A 90 -11.32 1.50 1.05
CA LEU A 90 -10.12 2.15 1.55
C LEU A 90 -9.43 1.26 2.58
N ARG A 91 -8.16 1.53 2.81
CA ARG A 91 -7.44 1.05 4.00
C ARG A 91 -7.28 2.18 4.99
N SER A 92 -7.67 1.92 6.23
CA SER A 92 -7.56 2.83 7.37
C SER A 92 -6.39 2.42 8.27
N PHE A 93 -5.67 3.40 8.81
CA PHE A 93 -4.50 3.19 9.66
C PHE A 93 -4.71 3.81 11.05
N PRO A 94 -5.54 3.19 11.91
CA PRO A 94 -5.81 3.72 13.26
C PRO A 94 -4.61 3.62 14.19
N ASP A 95 -3.73 2.64 13.94
CA ASP A 95 -2.57 2.34 14.75
C ASP A 95 -1.28 2.82 14.09
N GLY A 96 -0.30 3.17 14.94
CA GLY A 96 1.03 3.59 14.50
C GLY A 96 1.11 5.03 14.01
N VAL A 97 2.32 5.60 14.12
CA VAL A 97 2.58 6.98 13.68
C VAL A 97 2.85 7.04 12.18
N ARG A 98 3.48 5.99 11.61
CA ARG A 98 3.89 5.95 10.21
C ARG A 98 3.55 4.59 9.62
N ASN A 99 2.66 4.59 8.64
CA ASN A 99 2.21 3.39 7.94
C ASN A 99 2.56 3.50 6.46
N CYS A 100 3.18 2.48 5.88
CA CYS A 100 3.80 2.57 4.56
C CYS A 100 3.36 1.46 3.63
N TYR A 101 3.14 1.84 2.38
CA TYR A 101 3.10 0.93 1.24
C TYR A 101 4.52 0.76 0.73
N THR A 102 4.93 -0.47 0.47
CA THR A 102 6.23 -0.80 -0.13
C THR A 102 6.00 -1.19 -1.58
N LEU A 103 6.55 -0.40 -2.50
CA LEU A 103 6.40 -0.55 -3.93
C LEU A 103 7.73 -0.99 -4.53
N GLY A 104 7.82 -2.26 -4.94
CA GLY A 104 9.01 -2.85 -5.55
C GLY A 104 8.94 -2.93 -7.08
N SER A 105 9.92 -3.61 -7.67
CA SER A 105 10.04 -3.84 -9.12
C SER A 105 10.20 -2.57 -9.95
N LEU A 106 10.60 -1.45 -9.34
CA LEU A 106 10.85 -0.20 -10.04
C LEU A 106 12.21 -0.22 -10.74
N VAL A 107 12.39 0.66 -11.73
CA VAL A 107 13.68 0.82 -12.41
C VAL A 107 14.38 2.04 -11.83
N SER A 108 15.49 1.79 -11.14
CA SER A 108 16.34 2.83 -10.58
C SER A 108 16.74 3.88 -11.63
N GLY A 109 16.66 5.15 -11.26
CA GLY A 109 16.96 6.30 -12.12
C GLY A 109 15.83 6.70 -13.07
N LEU A 110 14.73 5.95 -13.14
CA LEU A 110 13.56 6.35 -13.91
C LEU A 110 12.64 7.27 -13.10
N LYS A 111 11.84 8.03 -13.84
CA LYS A 111 10.86 8.98 -13.32
C LYS A 111 9.49 8.34 -13.29
N TYR A 112 8.77 8.57 -12.20
CA TYR A 112 7.43 8.03 -11.99
C TYR A 112 6.48 9.13 -11.49
N LEU A 113 5.25 9.13 -12.01
CA LEU A 113 4.11 9.81 -11.41
C LEU A 113 3.53 8.88 -10.35
N PHE A 114 3.47 9.37 -9.11
CA PHE A 114 2.72 8.78 -8.01
C PHE A 114 1.41 9.52 -7.89
N ARG A 115 0.30 8.80 -7.81
CA ARG A 115 -1.02 9.35 -7.54
C ARG A 115 -1.65 8.62 -6.37
N ALA A 116 -2.06 9.37 -5.36
CA ALA A 116 -2.84 8.86 -4.23
C ALA A 116 -4.25 9.45 -4.28
N THR A 117 -5.25 8.60 -4.08
CA THR A 117 -6.66 8.97 -4.07
C THR A 117 -7.29 8.65 -2.73
N PHE A 118 -8.13 9.55 -2.23
CA PHE A 118 -8.76 9.50 -0.93
C PHE A 118 -10.25 9.76 -1.07
N LEU A 119 -11.07 8.85 -0.54
CA LEU A 119 -12.49 9.09 -0.33
C LEU A 119 -12.87 8.53 1.03
N TYR A 120 -13.32 9.38 1.95
CA TYR A 120 -13.70 8.95 3.30
C TYR A 120 -14.94 8.04 3.26
N GLY A 121 -15.97 8.44 2.50
CA GLY A 121 -17.16 7.61 2.28
C GLY A 121 -17.87 7.12 3.54
N ASN A 122 -17.65 7.77 4.70
CA ASN A 122 -18.17 7.35 6.00
C ASN A 122 -17.91 5.87 6.33
N TYR A 123 -16.72 5.37 5.98
CA TYR A 123 -16.35 3.95 6.12
C TYR A 123 -16.45 3.42 7.57
N ASP A 124 -16.28 4.31 8.55
CA ASP A 124 -16.31 4.00 9.99
C ASP A 124 -17.66 4.32 10.66
N GLY A 125 -18.63 4.84 9.90
CA GLY A 125 -19.95 5.22 10.40
C GLY A 125 -19.97 6.42 11.36
N LEU A 126 -18.84 7.10 11.57
CA LEU A 126 -18.76 8.22 12.52
C LEU A 126 -19.34 9.51 11.96
N ASN A 127 -19.43 9.63 10.63
CA ASN A 127 -19.88 10.80 9.89
C ASN A 127 -19.16 12.09 10.35
N LYS A 128 -17.87 11.97 10.68
CA LYS A 128 -17.04 13.09 11.15
C LYS A 128 -16.13 13.57 10.03
N ARG A 129 -16.01 14.90 9.92
CA ARG A 129 -15.13 15.56 8.95
C ARG A 129 -13.68 15.09 9.12
N PRO A 130 -12.92 15.01 8.03
CA PRO A 130 -12.03 13.88 7.85
C PRO A 130 -10.58 14.25 8.18
N ALA A 131 -9.75 13.22 8.29
CA ALA A 131 -8.43 13.31 8.90
C ALA A 131 -7.47 14.30 8.22
N THR A 132 -6.55 14.84 9.02
CA THR A 132 -5.34 15.52 8.56
C THR A 132 -4.11 14.68 8.88
N PHE A 133 -3.27 14.41 7.88
CA PHE A 133 -2.07 13.59 8.00
C PHE A 133 -1.08 13.93 6.88
N ASP A 134 0.18 13.53 7.02
CA ASP A 134 1.20 13.81 6.02
C ASP A 134 1.42 12.61 5.10
N LEU A 135 1.77 12.91 3.85
CA LEU A 135 2.28 11.93 2.89
C LEU A 135 3.78 12.11 2.71
N TYR A 136 4.46 10.98 2.62
CA TYR A 136 5.88 10.89 2.29
C TYR A 136 6.12 9.89 1.16
N ILE A 137 7.09 10.16 0.31
CA ILE A 137 7.66 9.17 -0.60
C ILE A 137 9.12 8.94 -0.20
N GLY A 138 9.42 7.74 0.27
CA GLY A 138 10.64 7.45 1.02
C GLY A 138 10.71 8.33 2.26
N VAL A 139 11.83 9.04 2.44
CA VAL A 139 12.02 9.99 3.55
C VAL A 139 11.51 11.39 3.24
N ASN A 140 11.08 11.64 2.01
CA ASN A 140 10.78 12.98 1.54
C ASN A 140 9.31 13.33 1.74
N PHE A 141 9.07 14.52 2.28
CA PHE A 141 7.73 15.05 2.42
C PHE A 141 7.13 15.29 1.04
N TRP A 142 5.96 14.72 0.81
CA TRP A 142 5.17 14.93 -0.40
C TRP A 142 4.21 16.09 -0.15
N MET A 143 3.30 15.94 0.81
CA MET A 143 2.31 16.96 1.14
C MET A 143 1.51 16.65 2.41
N VAL A 144 0.77 17.64 2.91
CA VAL A 144 -0.30 17.44 3.89
C VAL A 144 -1.58 17.04 3.17
N VAL A 145 -2.20 15.95 3.61
CA VAL A 145 -3.58 15.59 3.26
C VAL A 145 -4.50 16.22 4.28
N ASN A 146 -5.35 17.14 3.83
CA ASN A 146 -6.38 17.73 4.67
C ASN A 146 -7.76 17.54 4.05
N MET A 147 -8.46 16.53 4.56
CA MET A 147 -9.78 16.19 4.07
C MET A 147 -10.88 17.14 4.54
N SER A 148 -10.59 18.10 5.43
CA SER A 148 -11.55 19.13 5.87
C SER A 148 -11.96 20.07 4.74
N TRP A 149 -11.07 20.25 3.76
CA TRP A 149 -11.25 21.15 2.63
C TRP A 149 -11.37 20.40 1.30
N TRP A 150 -10.76 19.22 1.19
CA TRP A 150 -10.75 18.45 -0.04
C TRP A 150 -12.05 17.65 -0.21
N GLY A 151 -12.64 17.71 -1.41
CA GLY A 151 -13.79 16.89 -1.79
C GLY A 151 -15.16 17.58 -1.69
N LEU A 152 -15.24 18.84 -1.25
CA LEU A 152 -16.50 19.58 -1.24
C LEU A 152 -17.06 19.88 -2.65
N ASP A 153 -16.23 19.74 -3.68
CA ASP A 153 -16.52 20.03 -5.09
C ASP A 153 -16.47 18.79 -6.01
N GLN A 154 -15.66 17.76 -5.67
CA GLN A 154 -15.42 16.55 -6.49
C GLN A 154 -15.96 15.27 -5.85
N ASP A 155 -17.26 15.23 -5.53
CA ASP A 155 -17.93 14.03 -5.01
C ASP A 155 -17.28 13.45 -3.73
N ASN A 156 -16.66 14.30 -2.91
CA ASN A 156 -15.87 13.95 -1.71
C ASN A 156 -14.61 13.13 -1.97
N THR A 157 -14.07 13.18 -3.19
CA THR A 157 -12.80 12.54 -3.56
C THR A 157 -11.68 13.58 -3.58
N ALA A 158 -10.53 13.23 -3.02
CA ALA A 158 -9.30 14.00 -3.15
C ALA A 158 -8.25 13.17 -3.91
N THR A 159 -7.56 13.79 -4.87
CA THR A 159 -6.49 13.16 -5.62
C THR A 159 -5.27 14.06 -5.59
N VAL A 160 -4.11 13.47 -5.33
CA VAL A 160 -2.84 14.18 -5.26
C VAL A 160 -1.76 13.46 -6.03
N GLU A 161 -0.84 14.24 -6.60
CA GLU A 161 0.18 13.74 -7.51
C GLU A 161 1.58 14.23 -7.12
N ALA A 162 2.58 13.39 -7.33
CA ALA A 162 4.01 13.74 -7.26
C ALA A 162 4.77 13.08 -8.41
N ILE A 163 5.80 13.75 -8.88
CA ILE A 163 6.71 13.20 -9.87
C ILE A 163 8.09 13.06 -9.26
N ILE A 164 8.58 11.81 -9.20
CA ILE A 164 9.80 11.46 -8.50
C ILE A 164 10.71 10.62 -9.38
N VAL A 165 12.01 10.90 -9.34
CA VAL A 165 13.05 10.01 -9.87
C VAL A 165 13.41 9.01 -8.77
N VAL A 166 13.15 7.72 -8.97
CA VAL A 166 13.37 6.73 -7.92
C VAL A 166 14.84 6.31 -7.87
N PRO A 167 15.52 6.37 -6.71
CA PRO A 167 16.96 6.09 -6.62
C PRO A 167 17.28 4.59 -6.54
N ARG A 168 16.26 3.75 -6.36
CA ARG A 168 16.35 2.29 -6.18
C ARG A 168 15.16 1.62 -6.87
N ASP A 169 15.19 0.30 -6.88
CA ASP A 169 14.13 -0.57 -7.40
C ASP A 169 12.93 -0.71 -6.46
N LEU A 170 12.97 -0.05 -5.30
CA LEU A 170 11.93 -0.02 -4.30
C LEU A 170 11.78 1.38 -3.70
N VAL A 171 10.54 1.76 -3.43
CA VAL A 171 10.18 3.02 -2.77
C VAL A 171 9.01 2.79 -1.83
N GLN A 172 8.93 3.58 -0.76
CA GLN A 172 7.81 3.55 0.16
C GLN A 172 6.92 4.77 0.00
N VAL A 173 5.61 4.59 0.04
CA VAL A 173 4.64 5.69 0.16
C VAL A 173 4.05 5.59 1.56
N CYS A 174 4.27 6.59 2.39
CA CYS A 174 3.93 6.54 3.80
C CYS A 174 2.89 7.60 4.18
N LEU A 175 1.88 7.17 4.92
CA LEU A 175 0.91 8.02 5.59
C LEU A 175 1.37 8.18 7.04
N VAL A 176 1.59 9.44 7.46
CA VAL A 176 2.08 9.77 8.80
C VAL A 176 0.98 10.48 9.57
N ASN A 177 0.55 9.86 10.67
CA ASN A 177 -0.45 10.42 11.57
C ASN A 177 0.13 11.60 12.35
N THR A 178 -0.45 12.78 12.17
CA THR A 178 -0.06 14.03 12.84
C THR A 178 -1.00 14.39 14.00
N GLY A 179 -1.90 13.49 14.40
CA GLY A 179 -2.92 13.72 15.42
C GLY A 179 -4.22 14.35 14.89
N GLY A 180 -4.31 14.59 13.58
CA GLY A 180 -5.47 15.21 12.93
C GLY A 180 -6.61 14.24 12.57
N GLY A 181 -6.57 13.01 13.07
CA GLY A 181 -7.52 11.93 12.75
C GLY A 181 -6.81 10.68 12.19
N THR A 182 -7.59 9.66 11.83
CA THR A 182 -7.06 8.39 11.33
C THR A 182 -6.66 8.52 9.84
N PRO A 183 -5.38 8.32 9.48
CA PRO A 183 -4.98 8.28 8.07
C PRO A 183 -5.66 7.13 7.33
N PHE A 184 -5.98 7.37 6.06
CA PHE A 184 -6.54 6.36 5.17
C PHE A 184 -6.14 6.63 3.73
N ILE A 185 -6.27 5.64 2.85
CA ILE A 185 -6.06 5.78 1.41
C ILE A 185 -7.01 4.84 0.66
N SER A 186 -7.54 5.29 -0.46
CA SER A 186 -8.47 4.52 -1.31
C SER A 186 -7.78 3.94 -2.54
N GLY A 187 -6.88 4.71 -3.17
CA GLY A 187 -6.14 4.25 -4.35
C GLY A 187 -4.71 4.74 -4.36
N LEU A 188 -3.81 3.90 -4.88
CA LEU A 188 -2.41 4.25 -5.12
C LEU A 188 -1.99 3.78 -6.51
N GLU A 189 -1.62 4.71 -7.37
CA GLU A 189 -1.26 4.43 -8.76
C GLU A 189 0.14 4.97 -9.08
N LEU A 190 0.94 4.18 -9.82
CA LEU A 190 2.24 4.59 -10.33
C LEU A 190 2.28 4.49 -11.86
N ARG A 191 2.80 5.54 -12.50
CA ARG A 191 3.01 5.61 -13.95
C ARG A 191 4.47 5.94 -14.25
N PRO A 192 5.22 5.12 -15.01
CA PRO A 192 6.54 5.49 -15.51
C PRO A 192 6.40 6.65 -16.51
N LEU A 193 7.32 7.59 -16.43
CA LEU A 193 7.39 8.77 -17.29
C LEU A 193 8.69 8.78 -18.09
N LYS A 194 8.63 9.35 -19.30
CA LYS A 194 9.85 9.64 -20.06
C LYS A 194 10.66 10.70 -19.32
N MET A 195 11.97 10.51 -19.22
CA MET A 195 12.87 11.42 -18.50
C MET A 195 12.84 12.86 -19.03
N SER A 196 12.53 13.06 -20.31
CA SER A 196 12.40 14.39 -20.94
C SER A 196 11.19 15.19 -20.46
N LEU A 197 10.16 14.54 -19.89
CA LEU A 197 8.98 15.21 -19.36
C LEU A 197 9.23 15.67 -17.93
N TYR A 198 8.81 16.88 -17.56
CA TYR A 198 8.93 17.45 -16.21
C TYR A 198 10.39 17.47 -15.69
N PRO A 199 11.27 18.34 -16.22
CA PRO A 199 12.69 18.37 -15.86
C PRO A 199 12.96 18.72 -14.38
N GLN A 200 12.02 19.36 -13.69
CA GLN A 200 12.11 19.76 -12.28
C GLN A 200 11.53 18.70 -11.32
N ALA A 201 11.67 17.42 -11.62
CA ALA A 201 11.13 16.34 -10.78
C ALA A 201 11.89 16.23 -9.44
N MET A 202 11.19 15.79 -8.39
CA MET A 202 11.81 15.57 -7.08
C MET A 202 12.76 14.37 -7.13
N VAL A 203 13.91 14.52 -6.47
CA VAL A 203 14.90 13.46 -6.28
C VAL A 203 14.94 13.14 -4.79
N PRO A 204 14.69 11.87 -4.38
CA PRO A 204 14.63 11.48 -2.98
C PRO A 204 15.98 11.47 -2.26
#